data_AF-A0A096X814-F1
#
_entry.id   AF-A0A096X814-F1
#
_cell.length_a   1.000
_cell.length_b   1.000
_cell.length_c   1.000
_cell.angle_alpha   90.00
_cell.angle_beta   90.00
_cell.angle_gamma   90.00
#
_symmetry.space_group_name_H-M   'P 1'
#
loop_
_entity.id
_entity.type
_entity.pdbx_description
1 polymer ?
#
loop_
_entity_poly.entity_id
_entity_poly.type
_entity_poly.pdbx_seq_one_letter_code
_entity_poly.pdbx_strand_id
1 'polypeptide(L)' 'VFYDATRKLVLRGSDGVVFVADAQIDRWSENVEAFDNLQENLLEQNLDVRQLPLVLQYNKRDLP' A
#
# COMPACT_ATOMS: atom_id res chain seq x y z
N VAL A 1 -10.96 -4.03 9.39
CA VAL A 1 -11.02 -3.97 10.88
C VAL A 1 -9.99 -4.88 11.57
N PHE A 2 -9.73 -6.13 11.15
CA PHE A 2 -8.80 -7.04 11.87
C PHE A 2 -7.29 -6.95 11.53
N TYR A 3 -6.83 -5.95 10.75
CA TYR A 3 -5.41 -5.83 10.34
C TYR A 3 -4.77 -4.45 10.58
N ASP A 4 -5.50 -3.45 11.06
CA ASP A 4 -4.98 -2.07 11.13
C ASP A 4 -3.87 -1.91 12.18
N ALA A 5 -4.00 -2.57 13.32
CA ALA A 5 -2.97 -2.52 14.37
C ALA A 5 -1.63 -3.12 13.91
N THR A 6 -1.67 -4.21 13.14
CA THR A 6 -0.45 -4.83 12.59
C THR A 6 0.15 -3.95 11.50
N ARG A 7 -0.67 -3.40 10.58
CA ARG A 7 -0.19 -2.54 9.49
C ARG A 7 0.51 -1.27 10.00
N LYS A 8 -0.01 -0.65 11.06
CA LYS A 8 0.64 0.51 11.69
C LYS A 8 2.01 0.16 12.27
N LEU A 9 2.18 -1.04 12.85
CA LEU A 9 3.47 -1.44 13.41
C LEU A 9 4.55 -1.65 12.33
N VAL A 10 4.20 -2.23 11.18
CA VAL A 10 5.17 -2.58 10.13
C VAL A 10 5.73 -1.34 9.42
N LEU A 11 4.95 -0.26 9.32
CA LEU A 11 5.36 0.95 8.60
C LEU A 11 6.34 1.85 9.39
N ARG A 12 6.47 1.64 10.71
CA ARG A 12 7.29 2.50 11.57
C ARG A 12 8.77 2.37 11.25
N GLY A 13 9.38 3.48 10.82
CA GLY A 13 10.80 3.53 10.46
C GLY A 13 11.09 2.95 9.07
N SER A 14 10.09 2.87 8.19
CA SER A 14 10.31 2.43 6.81
C SER A 14 11.09 3.47 6.02
N ASP A 15 12.18 3.07 5.37
CA ASP A 15 12.94 3.90 4.43
C ASP A 15 12.38 3.88 3.01
N GLY A 16 11.40 3.02 2.72
CA GLY A 16 10.76 2.88 1.42
C GLY A 16 9.61 1.86 1.45
N VAL A 17 8.76 1.88 0.43
CA VAL A 17 7.57 1.02 0.34
C VAL A 17 7.45 0.41 -1.05
N VAL A 18 7.07 -0.87 -1.12
CA VAL A 18 6.59 -1.52 -2.35
C VAL A 18 5.11 -1.79 -2.19
N PHE A 19 4.28 -1.14 -3.02
CA PHE A 19 2.86 -1.44 -3.09
C PHE A 19 2.59 -2.47 -4.19
N VAL A 20 2.09 -3.63 -3.78
CA VAL A 20 1.80 -4.75 -4.68
C VAL A 20 0.31 -4.74 -5.02
N ALA A 21 -0.03 -4.24 -6.20
CA ALA A 21 -1.38 -4.22 -6.73
C ALA A 21 -1.72 -5.55 -7.40
N ASP A 22 -2.97 -6.00 -7.26
CA ASP A 22 -3.51 -7.11 -8.04
C ASP A 22 -3.89 -6.61 -9.45
N ALA A 23 -3.34 -7.19 -10.52
CA ALA A 23 -3.58 -6.69 -11.88
C ALA A 23 -4.97 -7.06 -12.46
N GLN A 24 -5.78 -7.86 -11.76
CA GLN A 24 -7.12 -8.19 -12.22
C GLN A 24 -8.04 -6.95 -12.20
N ILE A 25 -8.88 -6.79 -13.23
CA ILE A 25 -9.71 -5.59 -13.41
C ILE A 25 -10.75 -5.39 -12.31
N ASP A 26 -11.30 -6.47 -11.78
CA ASP A 26 -12.27 -6.49 -10.68
C ASP A 26 -11.65 -6.06 -9.34
N ARG A 27 -10.32 -6.11 -9.23
CA ARG A 27 -9.57 -5.68 -8.04
C ARG A 27 -9.13 -4.23 -8.07
N TRP A 28 -9.45 -3.48 -9.13
CA TRP A 28 -9.05 -2.07 -9.23
C TRP A 28 -9.52 -1.22 -8.05
N SER A 29 -10.80 -1.29 -7.69
CA SER A 29 -11.35 -0.51 -6.57
C SER A 29 -10.70 -0.89 -5.24
N GLU A 30 -10.43 -2.18 -5.01
CA GLU A 30 -9.75 -2.67 -3.81
C GLU A 30 -8.29 -2.18 -3.76
N ASN A 31 -7.59 -2.13 -4.90
CA ASN A 31 -6.23 -1.58 -4.97
C ASN A 31 -6.20 -0.10 -4.62
N VAL A 32 -7.17 0.69 -5.11
CA VAL A 32 -7.28 2.12 -4.80
C VAL A 32 -7.51 2.32 -3.31
N GLU A 33 -8.51 1.63 -2.73
CA GLU A 33 -8.81 1.71 -1.30
C GLU A 33 -7.60 1.29 -0.44
N ALA A 34 -6.88 0.24 -0.83
CA ALA A 34 -5.68 -0.21 -0.14
C ALA A 34 -4.52 0.80 -0.23
N PHE A 35 -4.40 1.51 -1.36
CA PHE A 35 -3.38 2.54 -1.54
C PHE A 35 -3.71 3.81 -0.73
N ASP A 36 -4.98 4.20 -0.67
CA ASP A 36 -5.43 5.30 0.21
C ASP A 36 -5.19 4.96 1.68
N ASN A 37 -5.49 3.74 2.09
CA ASN A 37 -5.19 3.27 3.44
C ASN A 37 -3.68 3.27 3.75
N LEU A 38 -2.82 2.93 2.78
CA LEU A 38 -1.36 3.05 2.93
C LEU A 38 -0.96 4.52 3.19
N GLN A 39 -1.50 5.45 2.41
CA GLN A 39 -1.23 6.88 2.57
C GLN A 39 -1.64 7.39 3.96
N GLU A 40 -2.84 7.05 4.41
CA GLU A 40 -3.33 7.41 5.75
C GLU A 40 -2.43 6.87 6.86
N ASN A 41 -2.07 5.58 6.80
CA ASN A 41 -1.22 4.96 7.81
C ASN A 41 0.20 5.54 7.85
N LEU A 42 0.76 5.95 6.71
CA LEU A 42 2.06 6.63 6.65
C LEU A 42 1.96 8.03 7.28
N LEU A 43 0.91 8.79 6.94
CA LEU A 43 0.70 10.15 7.46
C LEU A 43 0.51 10.15 8.98
N GLU A 44 -0.18 9.17 9.54
CA GLU A 44 -0.29 8.98 11.00
C GLU A 44 1.07 8.80 11.69
N GLN A 45 2.10 8.39 10.96
CA GLN A 45 3.46 8.19 11.45
C GLN A 45 4.43 9.31 11.05
N ASN A 46 3.90 10.43 10.54
CA ASN A 46 4.66 11.55 10.00
C ASN A 46 5.54 11.17 8.79
N LEU A 47 5.11 10.16 8.02
CA LEU A 47 5.70 9.81 6.73
C LEU A 47 4.74 10.19 5.61
N ASP A 48 5.28 10.60 4.46
CA ASP A 48 4.49 10.91 3.27
C ASP A 48 4.96 10.02 2.11
N VAL A 49 4.03 9.29 1.50
CA VAL A 49 4.33 8.40 0.37
C VAL A 49 4.99 9.14 -0.80
N ARG A 50 4.78 10.46 -0.91
CA ARG A 50 5.35 11.33 -1.94
C ARG A 50 6.81 11.71 -1.65
N GLN A 51 7.28 11.49 -0.43
CA GLN A 51 8.61 11.86 0.03
C GLN A 51 9.52 10.65 0.28
N LEU A 52 8.95 9.45 0.38
CA LEU A 52 9.70 8.19 0.52
C LEU A 52 9.79 7.42 -0.81
N PRO A 53 10.85 6.64 -1.03
CA PRO A 53 10.95 5.72 -2.17
C PRO A 53 9.76 4.77 -2.26
N LEU A 54 8.92 4.94 -3.29
CA LEU A 54 7.76 4.10 -3.57
C LEU A 54 7.97 3.32 -4.88
N VAL A 55 7.73 2.00 -4.83
CA VAL A 55 7.64 1.15 -6.01
C VAL A 55 6.22 0.61 -6.14
N LEU A 56 5.63 0.72 -7.33
CA LEU A 56 4.38 0.05 -7.67
C LEU A 56 4.69 -1.24 -8.42
N GLN A 57 4.19 -2.37 -7.90
CA GLN A 57 4.27 -3.67 -8.56
C GLN A 57 2.85 -4.13 -8.92
N TYR A 58 2.56 -4.23 -10.21
CA TYR A 58 1.36 -4.92 -10.69
C TYR A 58 1.62 -6.42 -10.76
N ASN A 59 1.08 -7.16 -9.80
CA ASN A 59 1.22 -8.61 -9.67
C ASN A 59 0.10 -9.36 -10.41
N LYS A 60 0.28 -10.66 -10.63
CA LYS A 60 -0.70 -11.55 -11.31
C LYS A 60 -0.97 -11.19 -12.77
N ARG A 61 0.07 -10.73 -13.48
CA ARG A 61 0.01 -10.37 -14.92
C ARG A 61 -0.22 -11.57 -15.84
N ASP A 62 -0.09 -12.78 -15.31
CA ASP A 62 -0.39 -14.05 -15.95
C ASP A 62 -1.88 -14.34 -16.06
N LEU A 63 -2.72 -13.65 -15.28
CA LEU A 63 -4.16 -13.83 -15.34
C LEU A 63 -4.78 -13.22 -16.61
N PRO A 64 -5.81 -13.88 -17.17
CA PRO A 64 -6.46 -13.46 -18.41
C PRO A 64 -7.23 -12.14 -18.30
#